data_AF-A0A1G8QRV4-F1
#
_entry.id   AF-A0A1G8QRV4-F1
#
_cell.length_a   1.000
_cell.length_b   1.000
_cell.length_c   1.000
_cell.angle_alpha   90.00
_cell.angle_beta   90.00
_cell.angle_gamma   90.00
#
_symmetry.space_group_name_H-M   'P 1'
#
loop_
_entity.id
_entity.type
_entity.pdbx_description
1 polymer ?
#
loop_
_entity_poly.entity_id
_entity_poly.type
_entity_poly.pdbx_seq_one_letter_code
_entity_poly.pdbx_strand_id
1 'polypeptide(L)'
;MRLPRRDLIAFIGAAVTLWPLAGAALPAKVPTIGVLVVGSPASERFWRLFQQDMREFGYIEGGNVRYEFRSDMGQAARLPALAEEMVRLQVDLIVVWFTPAALAAKQATHQIPIVMALVGNPVETGLVASLAKPGGNVTGWPPSVRNWQANW
;
A
#
# COMPACT_ATOMS: atom_id res chain seq x y z
N MET A 1 -28.05 -20.18 66.25
CA MET A 1 -28.95 -19.30 65.45
C MET A 1 -29.52 -20.14 64.32
N ARG A 2 -30.84 -20.42 64.33
CA ARG A 2 -31.55 -21.25 63.33
C ARG A 2 -32.34 -20.33 62.40
N LEU A 3 -32.38 -20.65 61.10
CA LEU A 3 -33.55 -20.75 60.19
C LEU A 3 -33.08 -21.00 58.72
N PRO A 4 -33.91 -21.54 57.80
CA PRO A 4 -33.58 -22.71 56.97
C PRO A 4 -33.85 -22.58 55.44
N ARG A 5 -33.59 -23.68 54.72
CA ARG A 5 -34.21 -24.20 53.47
C ARG A 5 -34.86 -23.19 52.50
N ARG A 6 -34.19 -22.93 51.37
CA ARG A 6 -34.82 -22.72 50.05
C ARG A 6 -33.90 -23.21 48.93
N ASP A 7 -34.30 -24.35 48.35
CA ASP A 7 -34.33 -24.65 46.92
C ASP A 7 -33.30 -23.99 46.00
N LEU A 8 -32.34 -24.78 45.51
CA LEU A 8 -32.33 -25.11 44.08
C LEU A 8 -31.46 -26.36 43.84
N ILE A 9 -32.13 -27.47 43.54
CA ILE A 9 -31.54 -28.70 43.03
C ILE A 9 -31.64 -28.69 41.50
N ALA A 10 -30.57 -29.20 40.86
CA ALA A 10 -30.49 -29.72 39.48
C ALA A 10 -30.44 -28.69 38.34
N PHE A 11 -29.69 -28.87 37.25
CA PHE A 11 -29.48 -30.06 36.43
C PHE A 11 -28.09 -30.04 35.75
N ILE A 12 -27.39 -31.19 35.73
CA ILE A 12 -26.87 -31.90 34.53
C ILE A 12 -26.29 -31.00 33.41
N GLY A 13 -25.00 -31.05 33.08
CA GLY A 13 -24.38 -32.17 32.38
C GLY A 13 -23.88 -31.68 31.01
N ALA A 14 -22.71 -32.16 30.61
CA ALA A 14 -21.92 -31.64 29.50
C ALA A 14 -22.62 -31.64 28.13
N ALA A 15 -22.40 -30.58 27.37
CA ALA A 15 -22.27 -30.64 25.92
C ALA A 15 -21.26 -29.58 25.48
N VAL A 16 -20.01 -30.01 25.32
CA VAL A 16 -18.97 -29.26 24.60
C VAL A 16 -19.41 -29.21 23.15
N THR A 17 -20.06 -28.12 22.73
CA THR A 17 -20.11 -27.78 21.31
C THR A 17 -18.84 -27.00 20.99
N LEU A 18 -17.77 -27.74 20.70
CA LEU A 18 -16.65 -27.20 19.93
C LEU A 18 -17.18 -26.94 18.52
N TRP A 19 -17.84 -25.79 18.33
CA TRP A 19 -17.99 -25.24 16.99
C TRP A 19 -16.59 -24.96 16.48
N PRO A 20 -16.14 -25.56 15.37
CA PRO A 20 -14.97 -25.03 14.71
C PRO A 20 -15.38 -23.65 14.22
N LEU A 21 -14.81 -22.61 14.82
CA LEU A 21 -14.63 -21.33 14.14
C LEU A 21 -13.64 -21.57 13.00
N ALA A 22 -14.06 -22.34 12.00
CA ALA A 22 -13.53 -22.24 10.66
C ALA A 22 -14.01 -20.87 10.18
N GLY A 23 -13.29 -19.82 10.60
CA GLY A 23 -13.35 -18.55 9.92
C GLY A 23 -13.01 -18.85 8.48
N ALA A 24 -14.03 -18.89 7.63
CA ALA A 24 -13.83 -18.90 6.20
C ALA A 24 -12.98 -17.66 5.91
N ALA A 25 -11.69 -17.87 5.66
CA ALA A 25 -10.83 -16.82 5.17
C ALA A 25 -11.49 -16.37 3.87
N LEU A 26 -12.10 -15.18 3.88
CA LEU A 26 -12.54 -14.55 2.64
C LEU A 26 -11.35 -14.61 1.69
N PRO A 27 -11.54 -15.00 0.42
CA PRO A 27 -10.44 -15.02 -0.54
C PRO A 27 -9.77 -13.64 -0.47
N ALA A 28 -8.49 -13.62 -0.13
CA ALA A 28 -7.76 -12.37 0.04
C ALA A 28 -7.89 -11.57 -1.25
N LYS A 29 -8.42 -10.34 -1.16
CA LYS A 29 -8.54 -9.43 -2.30
C LYS A 29 -7.16 -9.35 -2.96
N VAL A 30 -7.11 -9.57 -4.27
CA VAL A 30 -5.87 -9.35 -5.03
C VAL A 30 -5.53 -7.86 -4.98
N PRO A 31 -4.39 -7.46 -4.36
CA PRO A 31 -4.04 -6.05 -4.22
C PRO A 31 -3.80 -5.42 -5.59
N THR A 32 -4.24 -4.18 -5.74
CA THR A 32 -4.02 -3.37 -6.94
C THR A 32 -3.02 -2.26 -6.62
N ILE A 33 -1.88 -2.27 -7.31
CA ILE A 33 -0.82 -1.27 -7.17
C ILE A 33 -0.94 -0.27 -8.30
N GLY A 34 -1.25 0.98 -7.97
CA GLY A 34 -1.15 2.10 -8.88
C GLY A 34 0.31 2.50 -9.07
N VAL A 35 0.73 2.76 -10.30
CA VAL A 35 2.10 3.19 -10.61
C VAL A 35 2.02 4.46 -11.44
N LEU A 36 2.32 5.59 -10.81
CA LEU A 36 2.24 6.92 -11.41
C LEU A 36 3.64 7.46 -11.68
N VAL A 37 3.94 7.72 -12.95
CA VAL A 37 5.29 8.09 -13.37
C VAL A 37 5.30 9.37 -14.21
N VAL A 38 6.38 10.15 -14.07
CA VAL A 38 6.67 11.23 -15.01
C VAL A 38 7.21 10.64 -16.31
N GLY A 39 6.63 11.08 -17.42
CA GLY A 39 6.88 10.60 -18.76
C GLY A 39 8.25 11.00 -19.26
N SER A 40 8.94 10.01 -19.79
CA SER A 40 10.19 10.10 -20.53
C SER A 40 10.35 8.78 -21.29
N PRO A 41 11.26 8.64 -22.27
CA PRO A 41 11.59 7.33 -22.84
C PRO A 41 11.96 6.28 -21.77
N ALA A 42 12.39 6.74 -20.58
CA ALA A 42 12.72 5.87 -19.45
C ALA A 42 11.49 5.38 -18.68
N SER A 43 10.26 5.92 -18.87
CA SER A 43 9.07 5.43 -18.16
C SER A 43 8.68 4.01 -18.58
N GLU A 44 8.80 3.67 -19.86
CA GLU A 44 8.56 2.30 -20.34
C GLU A 44 9.64 1.34 -19.83
N ARG A 45 10.90 1.79 -19.82
CA ARG A 45 12.01 1.01 -19.25
C ARG A 45 11.81 0.77 -17.77
N PHE A 46 11.45 1.80 -17.01
CA PHE A 46 11.10 1.71 -15.59
C PHE A 46 9.97 0.69 -15.40
N TRP A 47 8.90 0.80 -16.18
CA TRP A 47 7.75 -0.09 -16.05
C TRP A 47 8.12 -1.57 -16.26
N ARG A 48 8.89 -1.85 -17.33
CA ARG A 48 9.36 -3.21 -17.61
C ARG A 48 10.24 -3.77 -16.50
N LEU A 49 11.17 -2.98 -15.97
CA LEU A 49 12.06 -3.39 -14.88
C LEU A 49 11.28 -3.59 -13.57
N PHE A 50 10.38 -2.67 -13.25
CA PHE A 50 9.50 -2.79 -12.09
C PHE A 50 8.68 -4.08 -12.13
N GLN A 51 8.03 -4.39 -13.26
CA GLN A 51 7.31 -5.65 -13.40
C GLN A 51 8.21 -6.88 -13.30
N GLN A 52 9.45 -6.79 -13.80
CA GLN A 52 10.43 -7.88 -13.67
C GLN A 52 10.79 -8.12 -12.20
N ASP A 53 11.24 -7.08 -11.50
CA ASP A 53 11.65 -7.17 -10.09
C ASP A 53 10.49 -7.68 -9.23
N MET A 54 9.28 -7.17 -9.46
CA MET A 54 8.09 -7.63 -8.74
C MET A 54 7.81 -9.12 -8.97
N ARG A 55 7.98 -9.63 -10.20
CA ARG A 55 7.86 -11.07 -10.47
C ARG A 55 8.95 -11.88 -9.77
N GLU A 56 10.19 -11.38 -9.72
CA GLU A 56 11.29 -12.03 -9.00
C GLU A 56 11.01 -12.10 -7.49
N PHE A 57 10.31 -11.12 -6.93
CA PHE A 57 9.78 -11.15 -5.56
C PHE A 57 8.51 -11.99 -5.38
N GLY A 58 8.02 -12.66 -6.44
CA GLY A 58 6.84 -13.52 -6.40
C GLY A 58 5.50 -12.82 -6.60
N TYR A 59 5.49 -11.55 -7.00
CA TYR A 59 4.28 -10.81 -7.36
C TYR A 59 3.98 -10.96 -8.86
N ILE A 60 3.03 -11.84 -9.17
CA ILE A 60 2.62 -12.21 -10.52
C ILE A 60 1.33 -11.48 -10.90
N GLU A 61 1.41 -10.65 -11.94
CA GLU A 61 0.27 -9.89 -12.46
C GLU A 61 -0.88 -10.82 -12.88
N GLY A 62 -2.09 -10.52 -12.40
CA GLY A 62 -3.29 -11.34 -12.62
C GLY A 62 -3.37 -12.59 -11.72
N GLY A 63 -2.27 -12.97 -11.06
CA GLY A 63 -2.24 -14.04 -10.07
C GLY A 63 -2.51 -13.52 -8.66
N ASN A 64 -1.53 -12.81 -8.10
CA ASN A 64 -1.58 -12.30 -6.72
C ASN A 64 -1.37 -10.78 -6.61
N VAL A 65 -1.30 -10.07 -7.74
CA VAL A 65 -1.26 -8.61 -7.80
C VAL A 65 -1.88 -8.12 -9.11
N ARG A 66 -2.41 -6.90 -9.10
CA ARG A 66 -2.81 -6.15 -10.29
C ARG A 66 -2.05 -4.83 -10.32
N TYR A 67 -1.81 -4.31 -11.51
CA TYR A 67 -1.15 -3.03 -11.69
C TYR A 67 -1.99 -2.06 -12.50
N GLU A 68 -1.99 -0.79 -12.08
CA GLU A 68 -2.58 0.31 -12.83
C GLU A 68 -1.48 1.34 -13.13
N PHE A 69 -0.87 1.20 -14.30
CA PHE A 69 0.22 2.09 -14.72
C PHE A 69 -0.34 3.34 -15.41
N ARG A 70 0.14 4.52 -15.02
CA ARG A 70 -0.14 5.81 -15.68
C ARG A 70 1.14 6.63 -15.82
N SER A 71 1.33 7.18 -17.01
CA SER A 71 2.38 8.14 -17.33
C SER A 71 1.75 9.45 -17.79
N ASP A 72 2.32 10.58 -17.37
CA ASP A 72 1.89 11.88 -17.86
C ASP A 72 2.28 12.13 -19.35
N MET A 73 3.07 11.23 -19.94
CA MET A 73 3.59 11.32 -21.31
C MET A 73 4.37 12.63 -21.58
N GLY A 74 5.06 13.13 -20.55
CA GLY A 74 5.84 14.38 -20.61
C GLY A 74 5.02 15.64 -20.37
N GLN A 75 3.73 15.50 -20.02
CA GLN A 75 2.83 16.62 -19.75
C GLN A 75 2.49 16.67 -18.26
N ALA A 76 3.37 17.28 -17.46
CA ALA A 76 3.24 17.33 -15.99
C ALA A 76 1.88 17.84 -15.49
N ALA A 77 1.20 18.70 -16.25
CA ALA A 77 -0.15 19.19 -15.95
C ALA A 77 -1.22 18.08 -15.86
N ARG A 78 -0.96 16.88 -16.39
CA ARG A 78 -1.86 15.71 -16.31
C ARG A 78 -1.75 14.95 -15.00
N LEU A 79 -0.64 15.11 -14.26
CA LEU A 79 -0.36 14.33 -13.04
C LEU A 79 -1.47 14.42 -11.99
N PRO A 80 -2.09 15.59 -11.70
CA PRO A 80 -3.20 15.66 -10.76
C PRO A 80 -4.39 14.78 -11.17
N ALA A 81 -4.82 14.86 -12.43
CA ALA A 81 -5.95 14.07 -12.93
C ALA A 81 -5.67 12.56 -12.93
N LEU A 82 -4.42 12.16 -13.23
CA LEU A 82 -3.97 10.77 -13.17
C LEU A 82 -3.88 10.26 -11.72
N ALA A 83 -3.46 11.10 -10.78
CA ALA A 83 -3.46 10.77 -9.36
C ALA A 83 -4.88 10.60 -8.81
N GLU A 84 -5.82 11.46 -9.19
CA GLU A 84 -7.23 11.28 -8.85
C GLU A 84 -7.82 10.01 -9.48
N GLU A 85 -7.35 9.61 -10.67
CA GLU A 85 -7.74 8.35 -11.27
C GLU A 85 -7.34 7.15 -10.41
N MET A 86 -6.14 7.16 -9.81
CA MET A 86 -5.72 6.13 -8.86
C MET A 86 -6.69 6.02 -7.67
N VAL A 87 -7.15 7.15 -7.16
CA VAL A 87 -8.14 7.19 -6.07
C VAL A 87 -9.49 6.64 -6.52
N ARG A 88 -9.97 7.02 -7.71
CA ARG A 88 -11.22 6.50 -8.28
C ARG A 88 -11.17 5.00 -8.57
N LEU A 89 -10.01 4.49 -8.97
CA LEU A 89 -9.76 3.06 -9.17
C LEU A 89 -9.64 2.29 -7.86
N GLN A 90 -9.59 2.98 -6.73
CA GLN A 90 -9.45 2.39 -5.39
C GLN A 90 -8.25 1.45 -5.30
N VAL A 91 -7.11 1.89 -5.86
CA VAL A 91 -5.85 1.14 -5.71
C VAL A 91 -5.47 1.05 -4.24
N ASP A 92 -4.82 -0.05 -3.87
CA ASP A 92 -4.44 -0.35 -2.49
C ASP A 92 -3.11 0.34 -2.09
N LEU A 93 -2.29 0.70 -3.08
CA LEU A 93 -0.98 1.34 -2.93
C LEU A 93 -0.68 2.17 -4.17
N ILE A 94 -0.03 3.33 -4.03
CA ILE A 94 0.49 4.12 -5.16
C ILE A 94 2.02 4.16 -5.10
N VAL A 95 2.69 3.63 -6.11
CA VAL A 95 4.12 3.84 -6.35
C VAL A 95 4.28 5.06 -7.24
N VAL A 96 5.12 6.00 -6.83
CA VAL A 96 5.38 7.24 -7.58
C VAL A 96 6.83 7.33 -8.00
N TRP A 97 7.07 7.74 -9.24
CA TRP A 97 8.41 7.99 -9.77
C TRP A 97 8.64 9.49 -10.01
N PHE A 98 9.67 10.03 -9.34
CA PHE A 98 10.02 11.45 -9.27
C PHE A 98 9.06 12.34 -8.45
N THR A 99 9.59 13.50 -8.03
CA THR A 99 8.92 14.45 -7.13
C THR A 99 7.56 14.95 -7.64
N PRO A 100 7.36 15.31 -8.93
CA PRO A 100 6.06 15.81 -9.39
C PRO A 100 4.92 14.80 -9.23
N ALA A 101 5.17 13.52 -9.54
CA ALA A 101 4.19 12.45 -9.35
C ALA A 101 3.86 12.24 -7.88
N ALA A 102 4.87 12.31 -7.00
CA ALA A 102 4.68 12.19 -5.56
C ALA A 102 3.81 13.33 -4.98
N LEU A 103 4.04 14.57 -5.42
CA LEU A 103 3.24 15.72 -4.99
C LEU A 103 1.78 15.59 -5.44
N ALA A 104 1.57 15.21 -6.70
CA ALA A 104 0.22 14.99 -7.23
C ALA A 104 -0.53 13.88 -6.46
N ALA A 105 0.13 12.75 -6.19
CA ALA A 105 -0.46 11.66 -5.39
C ALA A 105 -0.78 12.11 -3.96
N LYS A 106 0.13 12.83 -3.29
CA LYS A 106 -0.07 13.35 -1.93
C LYS A 106 -1.26 14.33 -1.86
N GLN A 107 -1.47 15.14 -2.89
CA GLN A 107 -2.62 16.03 -3.00
C GLN A 107 -3.92 15.27 -3.23
N ALA A 108 -3.89 14.21 -4.03
CA ALA A 108 -5.08 13.42 -4.35
C ALA A 108 -5.58 12.56 -3.18
N THR A 109 -4.70 12.12 -2.27
CA THR A 109 -5.10 11.24 -1.17
C THR A 109 -4.20 11.33 0.06
N HIS A 110 -4.84 11.25 1.23
CA HIS A 110 -4.20 11.09 2.53
C HIS A 110 -4.41 9.69 3.13
N GLN A 111 -5.11 8.80 2.42
CA GLN A 111 -5.48 7.47 2.93
C GLN A 111 -4.75 6.35 2.21
N ILE A 112 -4.63 6.40 0.88
CA ILE A 112 -3.93 5.37 0.12
C ILE A 112 -2.44 5.54 0.38
N PRO A 113 -1.70 4.50 0.81
CA PRO A 113 -0.27 4.60 1.01
C PRO A 113 0.45 4.96 -0.29
N ILE A 114 1.44 5.84 -0.20
CA ILE A 114 2.25 6.32 -1.32
C ILE A 114 3.71 5.93 -1.07
N VAL A 115 4.30 5.18 -2.01
CA VAL A 115 5.71 4.77 -1.97
C VAL A 115 6.50 5.55 -3.01
N MET A 116 7.42 6.39 -2.53
CA MET A 116 8.29 7.22 -3.34
C MET A 116 9.50 6.45 -3.86
N ALA A 117 9.77 6.60 -5.16
CA ALA A 117 11.00 6.16 -5.81
C ALA A 117 11.67 7.33 -6.54
N LEU A 118 12.98 7.50 -6.33
CA LEU A 118 13.81 8.54 -6.97
C LEU A 118 13.29 9.98 -6.80
N VAL A 119 12.69 10.29 -5.64
CA VAL A 119 12.24 11.64 -5.30
C VAL A 119 13.42 12.49 -4.77
N GLY A 120 13.54 13.73 -5.25
CA GLY A 120 14.52 14.70 -4.73
C GLY A 120 14.05 15.33 -3.42
N ASN A 121 14.90 15.30 -2.39
CA ASN A 121 14.73 15.93 -1.07
C ASN A 121 13.27 15.95 -0.56
N PRO A 122 12.72 14.80 -0.12
CA PRO A 122 11.30 14.67 0.24
C PRO A 122 10.90 15.52 1.46
N VAL A 123 11.86 15.94 2.29
CA VAL A 123 11.60 16.86 3.41
C VAL A 123 11.44 18.30 2.91
N GLU A 124 12.38 18.79 2.11
CA GLU A 124 12.34 20.16 1.57
C GLU A 124 11.15 20.39 0.63
N THR A 125 10.76 19.36 -0.12
CA THR A 125 9.57 19.39 -0.99
C THR A 125 8.26 19.24 -0.21
N GLY A 126 8.33 19.04 1.11
CA GLY A 126 7.16 18.88 1.96
C GLY A 126 6.40 17.58 1.73
N LEU A 127 6.99 16.58 1.05
CA LEU A 127 6.38 15.26 0.87
C LEU A 127 6.29 14.50 2.19
N VAL A 128 7.30 14.62 3.04
CA VAL A 128 7.36 14.00 4.36
C VAL A 128 7.87 14.99 5.42
N ALA A 129 7.45 14.83 6.67
CA ALA A 129 7.94 15.67 7.77
C ALA A 129 9.42 15.39 8.10
N SER A 130 9.84 14.12 8.03
CA SER A 130 11.23 13.68 8.18
C SER A 130 11.40 12.30 7.54
N LEU A 131 12.64 11.89 7.25
CA LEU A 131 12.92 10.56 6.71
C LEU A 131 12.63 9.44 7.72
N ALA A 132 12.90 9.66 9.00
CA ALA A 132 12.68 8.66 10.05
C ALA A 132 11.19 8.55 10.44
N LYS A 133 10.45 9.65 10.35
CA LYS A 133 9.02 9.73 10.68
C LYS A 133 8.32 10.58 9.62
N PRO A 134 7.75 9.95 8.58
CA PRO A 134 7.17 10.68 7.47
C PRO A 134 5.94 11.54 7.83
N GLY A 135 5.18 11.12 8.84
CA GLY A 135 4.06 11.91 9.39
C GLY A 135 2.76 11.87 8.58
N GLY A 136 2.63 10.96 7.62
CA GLY A 136 1.43 10.78 6.80
C GLY A 136 1.44 9.46 6.04
N ASN A 137 0.67 9.38 4.95
CA ASN A 137 0.58 8.20 4.09
C ASN A 137 1.72 8.06 3.07
N VAL A 138 2.71 8.96 3.09
CA VAL A 138 3.85 8.96 2.16
C VAL A 138 5.07 8.34 2.83
N THR A 139 5.70 7.38 2.17
CA THR A 139 6.96 6.74 2.58
C THR A 139 7.81 6.43 1.35
N GLY A 140 8.97 5.80 1.51
CA GLY A 140 9.83 5.36 0.41
C GLY A 140 11.26 5.87 0.52
N TRP A 141 12.03 5.65 -0.56
CA TRP A 141 13.48 5.82 -0.53
C TRP A 141 13.94 6.95 -1.47
N PRO A 142 14.48 8.06 -0.95
CA PRO A 142 15.13 9.06 -1.78
C PRO A 142 16.52 8.58 -2.24
N PRO A 143 16.99 8.95 -3.45
CA PRO A 143 18.29 8.54 -3.97
C PRO A 143 19.50 9.08 -3.17
N SER A 144 19.28 9.99 -2.22
CA SER A 144 20.33 10.56 -1.37
C SER A 144 20.92 9.60 -0.33
N VAL A 145 20.42 8.36 -0.24
CA VAL A 145 21.03 7.33 0.61
C VAL A 145 21.96 6.45 -0.24
N ARG A 146 23.26 6.67 -0.10
CA ARG A 146 24.35 6.29 -1.02
C ARG A 146 24.75 4.79 -1.05
N ASN A 147 24.16 3.89 -0.26
CA ASN A 147 24.77 2.57 0.00
C ASN A 147 23.84 1.35 -0.20
N TRP A 148 23.28 1.13 -1.39
CA TRP A 148 22.52 -0.09 -1.68
C TRP A 148 23.37 -1.27 -2.19
N GLN A 149 24.55 -1.03 -2.77
CA GLN A 149 25.41 -2.12 -3.29
C GLN A 149 26.41 -2.70 -2.28
N ALA A 150 26.40 -2.28 -1.02
CA ALA A 150 27.53 -2.54 -0.13
C ALA A 150 27.34 -3.66 0.91
N ASN A 151 26.13 -4.19 1.19
CA ASN A 151 25.99 -5.17 2.29
C ASN A 151 24.79 -6.14 2.16
N TRP A 152 24.74 -6.95 1.09
CA TRP A 152 24.07 -8.26 1.12
C TRP A 152 24.85 -9.23 0.22
#